data_AF-V9H905-F1
#
_entry.id   AF-V9H905-F1
#
_cell.length_a   1.000
_cell.length_b   1.000
_cell.length_c   1.000
_cell.angle_alpha   90.00
_cell.angle_beta   90.00
_cell.angle_gamma   90.00
#
_symmetry.space_group_name_H-M   'P 1'
#
loop_
_entity.id
_entity.type
_entity.pdbx_description
1 polymer ?
#
loop_
_entity_poly.entity_id
_entity_poly.type
_entity_poly.pdbx_seq_one_letter_code
_entity_poly.pdbx_strand_id
1 'polypeptide(L)'
;MAGDRVICRCRNVSYLDIRKAMKGGARTLDEIMDQTGAATCCGGCTSQVQAILDSVCGCNNVSLKDVVNAVNNGADTVEKVGELTKAGSTCGRCKGLIENIIELKR
;
A
#
# COMPACT_ATOMS: atom_id res chain seq x y z
N MET A 1 -3.98 0.85 20.30
CA MET A 1 -3.17 0.28 19.20
C MET A 1 -4.09 -0.27 18.11
N ALA A 2 -4.18 0.36 16.94
CA ALA A 2 -5.00 -0.14 15.82
C ALA A 2 -4.17 -1.09 14.92
N GLY A 3 -3.68 -2.19 15.50
CA GLY A 3 -2.63 -3.01 14.89
C GLY A 3 -3.11 -4.21 14.07
N ASP A 4 -4.21 -4.87 14.44
CA ASP A 4 -4.49 -6.23 13.94
C ASP A 4 -5.92 -6.37 13.41
N ARG A 5 -6.31 -5.52 12.45
CA ARG A 5 -7.53 -5.79 11.71
C ARG A 5 -7.29 -6.95 10.75
N VAL A 6 -7.93 -8.08 11.01
CA VAL A 6 -7.96 -9.23 10.09
C VAL A 6 -8.80 -8.85 8.86
N ILE A 7 -8.18 -8.93 7.67
CA ILE A 7 -8.81 -8.63 6.38
C ILE A 7 -9.31 -9.93 5.74
N CYS A 8 -8.48 -10.97 5.72
CA CYS A 8 -8.89 -12.30 5.26
C CYS A 8 -9.08 -13.23 6.47
N ARG A 9 -10.34 -13.59 6.77
CA ARG A 9 -10.64 -14.55 7.84
C ARG A 9 -10.29 -16.00 7.48
N CYS A 10 -10.35 -16.36 6.19
CA CYS A 10 -10.08 -17.74 5.75
C CYS A 10 -8.60 -18.13 5.88
N ARG A 11 -7.69 -17.20 5.64
CA ARG A 11 -6.23 -17.41 5.70
C ARG A 11 -5.56 -16.64 6.84
N ASN A 12 -6.37 -16.06 7.74
CA ASN A 12 -5.91 -15.26 8.88
C ASN A 12 -4.90 -14.15 8.48
N VAL A 13 -5.19 -13.41 7.40
CA VAL A 13 -4.32 -12.35 6.89
C VAL A 13 -4.74 -11.01 7.49
N SER A 14 -3.80 -10.33 8.14
CA SER A 14 -4.02 -9.01 8.73
C SER A 14 -3.73 -7.88 7.74
N TYR A 15 -4.20 -6.68 8.06
CA TYR A 15 -3.82 -5.44 7.36
C TYR A 15 -2.29 -5.25 7.32
N LEU A 16 -1.59 -5.62 8.39
CA LEU A 16 -0.13 -5.50 8.46
C LEU A 16 0.56 -6.46 7.49
N ASP A 17 0.03 -7.66 7.29
CA ASP A 17 0.61 -8.63 6.36
C ASP A 17 0.48 -8.17 4.91
N ILE A 18 -0.67 -7.59 4.55
CA ILE A 18 -0.86 -6.94 3.24
C ILE A 18 0.13 -5.79 3.08
N ARG A 19 0.29 -4.93 4.10
CA ARG A 19 1.26 -3.83 4.06
C ARG A 19 2.71 -4.31 3.97
N LYS A 20 3.06 -5.44 4.59
CA LYS A 20 4.39 -6.06 4.46
C LYS A 20 4.60 -6.59 3.03
N ALA A 21 3.62 -7.27 2.46
CA ALA A 21 3.67 -7.71 1.06
C ALA A 21 3.84 -6.52 0.10
N MET A 22 3.14 -5.40 0.34
CA MET A 22 3.33 -4.17 -0.45
C MET A 22 4.75 -3.59 -0.34
N LYS A 23 5.38 -3.67 0.85
CA LYS A 23 6.79 -3.29 1.01
C LYS A 23 7.73 -4.26 0.28
N GLY A 24 7.33 -5.51 0.10
CA GLY A 24 8.03 -6.51 -0.71
C GLY A 24 7.87 -6.32 -2.22
N GLY A 25 7.09 -5.33 -2.67
CA GLY A 25 6.89 -5.01 -4.09
C GLY A 25 5.56 -5.48 -4.68
N ALA A 26 4.67 -6.09 -3.87
CA ALA A 26 3.34 -6.48 -4.31
C ALA A 26 2.43 -5.26 -4.52
N ARG A 27 1.96 -5.05 -5.76
CA ARG A 27 1.13 -3.91 -6.15
C ARG A 27 -0.19 -4.31 -6.79
N THR A 28 -0.33 -5.56 -7.16
CA THR A 28 -1.56 -6.12 -7.75
C THR A 28 -2.25 -7.08 -6.79
N LEU A 29 -3.54 -7.33 -7.01
CA LEU A 29 -4.26 -8.36 -6.26
C LEU A 29 -3.57 -9.71 -6.39
N ASP A 30 -3.08 -10.05 -7.58
CA ASP A 30 -2.40 -11.31 -7.86
C ASP A 30 -1.14 -11.50 -7.01
N GLU A 31 -0.27 -10.48 -6.94
CA GLU A 31 0.92 -10.53 -6.09
C GLU A 31 0.56 -10.63 -4.60
N ILE A 32 -0.52 -10.00 -4.14
CA ILE A 32 -0.99 -10.16 -2.75
C ILE A 32 -1.55 -11.55 -2.51
N MET A 33 -2.25 -12.13 -3.49
CA MET A 33 -2.75 -13.51 -3.42
C MET A 33 -1.58 -14.49 -3.29
N ASP A 34 -0.52 -14.30 -4.07
CA ASP A 34 0.68 -15.15 -4.04
C ASP A 34 1.45 -14.98 -2.71
N GLN A 35 1.69 -13.74 -2.27
CA GLN A 35 2.46 -13.44 -1.07
C GLN A 35 1.73 -13.77 0.24
N THR A 36 0.41 -13.53 0.32
CA THR A 36 -0.35 -13.60 1.58
C THR A 36 -1.44 -14.67 1.58
N GLY A 37 -1.84 -15.19 0.42
CA GLY A 37 -2.97 -16.10 0.29
C GLY A 37 -4.35 -15.44 0.51
N ALA A 38 -4.43 -14.13 0.75
CA ALA A 38 -5.71 -13.42 0.80
C ALA A 38 -6.47 -13.61 -0.53
N ALA A 39 -7.81 -13.52 -0.53
CA ALA A 39 -8.68 -13.70 -1.70
C ALA A 39 -8.66 -15.09 -2.41
N THR A 40 -7.72 -15.99 -2.12
CA THR A 40 -7.62 -17.32 -2.78
C THR A 40 -8.68 -18.36 -2.36
N CYS A 41 -9.49 -18.08 -1.34
CA CYS A 41 -10.46 -19.04 -0.80
C CYS A 41 -11.91 -18.66 -1.14
N CYS A 42 -12.50 -17.72 -0.41
CA CYS A 42 -13.90 -17.32 -0.60
C CYS A 42 -14.08 -16.03 -1.41
N GLY A 43 -13.00 -15.36 -1.80
CA GLY A 43 -13.04 -14.09 -2.53
C GLY A 43 -13.59 -12.88 -1.76
N GLY A 44 -14.27 -13.04 -0.62
CA GLY A 44 -14.98 -11.95 0.06
C GLY A 44 -14.10 -10.81 0.64
N CYS A 45 -12.78 -10.95 0.61
CA CYS A 45 -11.84 -9.91 1.05
C CYS A 45 -11.20 -9.13 -0.10
N THR A 46 -11.44 -9.49 -1.37
CA THR A 46 -10.85 -8.84 -2.56
C THR A 46 -11.06 -7.32 -2.55
N SER A 47 -12.29 -6.87 -2.32
CA SER A 47 -12.60 -5.43 -2.28
C SER A 47 -11.84 -4.68 -1.18
N GLN A 48 -11.65 -5.31 -0.02
CA GLN A 48 -10.87 -4.71 1.08
C GLN A 48 -9.38 -4.69 0.75
N VAL A 49 -8.84 -5.76 0.16
CA VAL A 49 -7.45 -5.82 -0.28
C VAL A 49 -7.19 -4.74 -1.34
N GLN A 50 -8.09 -4.60 -2.33
CA GLN A 50 -8.00 -3.58 -3.36
C GLN A 50 -8.00 -2.17 -2.78
N ALA A 51 -8.87 -1.89 -1.79
CA ALA A 51 -8.88 -0.59 -1.12
C ALA A 51 -7.58 -0.32 -0.34
N ILE A 52 -6.95 -1.34 0.24
CA ILE A 52 -5.66 -1.21 0.93
C ILE A 52 -4.52 -0.96 -0.06
N LEU A 53 -4.56 -1.64 -1.22
CA LEU A 53 -3.60 -1.42 -2.31
C LEU A 53 -3.69 0.00 -2.87
N ASP A 54 -4.91 0.50 -3.04
CA ASP A 54 -5.15 1.85 -3.56
C ASP A 54 -4.77 2.93 -2.54
N SER A 55 -4.83 2.66 -1.23
CA SER A 55 -4.45 3.64 -0.21
C SER A 55 -2.97 3.52 0.17
N VAL A 56 -2.16 4.57 -0.06
CA VAL A 56 -0.73 4.61 0.34
C VAL A 56 -0.53 5.26 1.70
N CYS A 57 -1.17 6.40 1.95
CA CYS A 57 -1.08 7.13 3.21
C CYS A 57 -2.45 7.22 3.89
N GLY A 58 -2.60 6.55 5.03
CA GLY A 58 -3.81 6.71 5.86
C GLY A 58 -3.89 8.04 6.62
N CYS A 59 -2.76 8.73 6.83
CA CYS A 59 -2.72 9.99 7.59
C CYS A 59 -3.26 11.17 6.77
N ASN A 60 -2.97 11.21 5.46
CA ASN A 60 -3.40 12.28 4.55
C ASN A 60 -4.33 11.78 3.43
N ASN A 61 -4.88 10.56 3.59
CA ASN A 61 -5.76 9.90 2.62
C ASN A 61 -5.22 9.93 1.17
N VAL A 62 -3.92 9.63 1.02
CA VAL A 62 -3.22 9.66 -0.27
C VAL A 62 -3.30 8.29 -0.92
N SER A 63 -3.69 8.27 -2.19
CA SER A 63 -3.86 7.07 -2.98
C SER A 63 -2.58 6.71 -3.73
N LEU A 64 -2.47 5.47 -4.21
CA LEU A 64 -1.39 5.01 -5.08
C LEU A 64 -1.31 5.88 -6.33
N LYS A 65 -2.45 6.21 -6.93
CA LYS A 65 -2.53 7.10 -8.09
C LYS A 65 -1.93 8.48 -7.82
N ASP A 66 -2.13 9.04 -6.63
CA ASP A 66 -1.56 10.35 -6.27
C ASP A 66 -0.03 10.28 -6.20
N VAL A 67 0.50 9.20 -5.61
CA VAL A 67 1.95 8.98 -5.53
C VAL A 67 2.53 8.70 -6.91
N VAL A 68 1.91 7.84 -7.72
CA VAL A 68 2.35 7.55 -9.09
C VAL A 68 2.30 8.81 -9.95
N ASN A 69 1.25 9.64 -9.81
CA ASN A 69 1.20 10.94 -10.47
C ASN A 69 2.35 11.84 -10.02
N ALA A 70 2.65 11.91 -8.73
CA ALA A 70 3.79 12.68 -8.24
C ALA A 70 5.11 12.19 -8.84
N VAL A 71 5.34 10.87 -8.89
CA VAL A 71 6.53 10.27 -9.51
C VAL A 71 6.60 10.60 -11.01
N ASN A 72 5.48 10.53 -11.74
CA ASN A 72 5.39 10.92 -13.15
C ASN A 72 5.62 12.42 -13.37
N ASN A 73 5.31 13.27 -12.39
CA ASN A 73 5.64 14.70 -12.40
C ASN A 73 7.11 14.98 -12.04
N GLY A 74 7.95 13.95 -11.88
CA GLY A 74 9.38 14.11 -11.56
C GLY A 74 9.69 14.08 -10.06
N ALA A 75 8.80 13.54 -9.22
CA ALA A 75 9.11 13.28 -7.83
C ALA A 75 9.90 11.96 -7.67
N ASP A 76 11.22 12.07 -7.77
CA ASP A 76 12.18 10.97 -7.59
C ASP A 76 12.61 10.73 -6.12
N THR A 77 12.07 11.47 -5.15
CA THR A 77 12.36 11.29 -3.72
C THR A 77 11.12 11.29 -2.87
N VAL A 78 11.18 10.65 -1.70
CA VAL A 78 10.08 10.65 -0.71
C VAL A 78 9.72 12.06 -0.28
N GLU A 79 10.70 12.95 -0.19
CA GLU A 79 10.49 14.37 0.14
C GLU A 79 9.68 15.06 -0.95
N LYS A 80 10.08 14.95 -2.24
CA LYS A 80 9.32 15.53 -3.36
C LYS A 80 7.90 14.96 -3.43
N VAL A 81 7.74 13.65 -3.25
CA VAL A 81 6.41 13.02 -3.18
C VAL A 81 5.61 13.58 -2.02
N GLY A 82 6.24 13.78 -0.86
CA GLY A 82 5.62 14.38 0.32
C GLY A 82 5.25 15.85 0.14
N GLU A 83 5.99 16.62 -0.64
CA GLU A 83 5.63 18.00 -0.98
C GLU A 83 4.40 18.05 -1.90
N LEU A 84 4.33 17.16 -2.89
CA LEU A 84 3.22 17.12 -3.85
C LEU A 84 1.95 16.47 -3.28
N THR A 85 2.10 15.42 -2.48
CA THR A 85 0.96 14.59 -2.02
C THR A 85 0.69 14.66 -0.53
N LYS A 86 1.59 15.27 0.26
CA LYS A 86 1.61 15.21 1.74
C LYS A 86 1.83 13.80 2.32
N ALA A 87 2.13 12.79 1.50
CA ALA A 87 2.48 11.47 2.02
C ALA A 87 3.86 11.49 2.70
N GLY A 88 4.03 10.81 3.83
CA GLY A 88 5.32 10.70 4.52
C GLY A 88 5.71 11.88 5.41
N SER A 89 5.03 13.03 5.34
CA SER A 89 5.34 14.24 6.14
C SER A 89 4.76 14.24 7.56
N THR A 90 3.61 13.59 7.78
CA THR A 90 2.93 13.60 9.10
C THR A 90 3.43 12.52 10.05
N CYS A 91 3.29 11.25 9.67
CA CYS A 91 3.46 10.11 10.58
C CYS A 91 4.61 9.16 10.16
N GLY A 92 5.24 9.41 9.00
CA GLY A 92 6.42 8.68 8.50
C GLY A 92 6.21 7.21 8.10
N ARG A 93 5.10 6.56 8.48
CA ARG A 93 4.90 5.11 8.29
C ARG A 93 4.84 4.65 6.83
N CYS A 94 4.43 5.55 5.92
CA CYS A 94 4.32 5.26 4.49
C CYS A 94 5.62 5.53 3.72
N LYS A 95 6.68 6.08 4.34
CA LYS A 95 7.94 6.43 3.65
C LYS A 95 8.53 5.21 2.91
N GLY A 96 8.75 4.09 3.59
CA GLY A 96 9.25 2.88 2.94
C GLY A 96 8.34 2.30 1.85
N LEU A 97 7.04 2.58 1.89
CA LEU A 97 6.13 2.17 0.82
C LEU A 97 6.23 3.10 -0.39
N ILE A 98 6.48 4.40 -0.16
CA ILE A 98 6.75 5.42 -1.20
C ILE A 98 8.11 5.17 -1.85
N GLU A 99 9.16 4.87 -1.07
CA GLU A 99 10.50 4.51 -1.58
C GLU A 99 10.37 3.36 -2.59
N ASN A 100 9.68 2.30 -2.21
CA ASN A 100 9.47 1.17 -3.09
C ASN A 100 8.65 1.51 -4.37
N ILE A 101 7.69 2.46 -4.30
CA ILE A 101 6.98 2.95 -5.51
C ILE A 101 7.93 3.73 -6.41
N ILE A 102 8.78 4.59 -5.85
CA ILE A 102 9.75 5.38 -6.60
C ILE A 102 10.78 4.46 -7.29
N GLU A 103 11.30 3.47 -6.58
CA GLU A 103 12.27 2.50 -7.11
C GLU A 103 11.68 1.65 -8.25
N LEU A 104 10.46 1.17 -8.09
CA LEU A 104 9.80 0.32 -9.09
C LEU A 104 9.06 1.11 -10.18
N LYS A 105 8.89 2.43 -10.00
CA LYS A 105 8.09 3.34 -10.84
C LYS A 105 6.67 2.81 -11.14
N ARG A 106 6.06 2.10 -10.19
CA ARG A 106 4.75 1.43 -10.34
C ARG A 106 3.96 1.39 -9.04
#